data_AF-A0A1F8VJM5-F1
#
_entry.id   AF-A0A1F8VJM5-F1
#
_cell.length_a   1.000
_cell.length_b   1.000
_cell.length_c   1.000
_cell.angle_alpha   90.00
_cell.angle_beta   90.00
_cell.angle_gamma   90.00
#
_symmetry.space_group_name_H-M   'P 1'
#
loop_
_entity.id
_entity.type
_entity.pdbx_description
1 polymer ?
#
loop_
_entity_poly.entity_id
_entity_poly.type
_entity_poly.pdbx_seq_one_letter_code
_entity_poly.pdbx_strand_id
1 'polypeptide(L)'
;MHSKRRLTRLHTLCLTLAWCVVSAAAWAGGNHTQASYRALEGLPELSQAPRAVVESLDSFLRAQEQTLEALLASQEAWATATVELYPALPDTLAFVANPQRSDEARRQAFLTALRVAPNSKFMLFMEPDTKSSDSAANGNATLGLTDVSSVPPHHGSIHAHKRFVPLKPGELVSPLAVLATATDEPDYGLDTFVWEDSPTGWGKQWGLGTQPFGNPGSAAASQTPFGMGFFFEDRMLYTVAPWAKRSMVQARYYQYSSLSALALRTGHDYWGWRFAGLALHYLQSLTQPYHARLAPGESNAKLLAYNTLARMGLQGPRNTRIRAITNQRLLLDALQTQLLPQSYKALQTQDKDSSYPEWNDRYLRAVVAAQSAALADNAQRTLLETLPPEWVAEALIDLQPQDATMHLLPDLLAQDPTRRARLQSLVNEVMGNFGAHSRNAVRAIVKSGNRY
;
A
#
# COMPACT_ATOMS: atom_id res chain seq x y z
N MET A 1 -24.54 47.62 -35.86
CA MET A 1 -23.31 47.29 -35.10
C MET A 1 -23.61 47.47 -33.62
N HIS A 2 -23.10 46.57 -32.76
CA HIS A 2 -23.44 46.36 -31.33
C HIS A 2 -24.72 45.57 -31.02
N SER A 3 -24.56 44.25 -30.86
CA SER A 3 -24.96 43.49 -29.66
C SER A 3 -25.02 41.98 -29.97
N LYS A 4 -23.86 41.41 -30.33
CA LYS A 4 -23.61 39.95 -30.33
C LYS A 4 -22.45 39.64 -29.37
N ARG A 5 -22.52 40.19 -28.15
CA ARG A 5 -21.51 40.03 -27.08
C ARG A 5 -22.13 39.58 -25.75
N ARG A 6 -23.20 38.78 -25.80
CA ARG A 6 -23.83 38.20 -24.59
C ARG A 6 -24.19 36.72 -24.75
N LEU A 7 -23.34 35.91 -25.39
CA LEU A 7 -23.59 34.46 -25.44
C LEU A 7 -22.31 33.63 -25.66
N THR A 8 -21.22 33.94 -24.95
CA THR A 8 -19.98 33.12 -24.94
C THR A 8 -19.22 33.27 -23.62
N ARG A 9 -19.92 33.18 -22.49
CA ARG A 9 -19.30 33.04 -21.15
C ARG A 9 -20.08 32.07 -20.25
N LEU A 10 -20.53 30.94 -20.81
CA LEU A 10 -21.25 29.91 -20.04
C LEU A 10 -20.84 28.47 -20.39
N HIS A 11 -19.64 28.26 -20.93
CA HIS A 11 -19.13 26.93 -21.32
C HIS A 11 -17.75 26.59 -20.71
N THR A 12 -17.41 27.14 -19.55
CA THR A 12 -16.21 26.70 -18.83
C THR A 12 -16.43 26.83 -17.32
N LEU A 13 -17.35 26.01 -16.80
CA LEU A 13 -17.41 25.72 -15.37
C LEU A 13 -17.50 24.20 -15.15
N CYS A 14 -16.62 23.44 -15.82
CA CYS A 14 -16.19 22.14 -15.29
C CYS A 14 -15.26 22.40 -14.11
N LEU A 15 -15.81 22.91 -13.00
CA LEU A 15 -15.16 22.84 -11.70
C LEU A 15 -15.35 21.40 -11.20
N THR A 16 -14.58 20.48 -11.77
CA THR A 16 -14.22 19.24 -11.08
C THR A 16 -13.38 19.67 -9.88
N LEU A 17 -14.05 20.01 -8.77
CA LEU A 17 -13.43 20.00 -7.45
C LEU A 17 -13.02 18.55 -7.21
N ALA A 18 -11.80 18.23 -7.65
CA ALA A 18 -11.02 17.17 -7.06
C ALA A 18 -11.19 17.30 -5.54
N TRP A 19 -11.41 16.17 -4.88
CA TRP A 19 -11.24 16.12 -3.45
C TRP A 19 -9.82 16.57 -3.16
N CYS A 20 -9.64 17.86 -2.90
CA CYS A 20 -8.51 18.35 -2.13
C CYS A 20 -8.69 17.70 -0.76
N VAL A 21 -8.19 16.48 -0.62
CA VAL A 21 -7.72 15.95 0.65
C VAL A 21 -6.58 16.90 1.02
N VAL A 22 -6.95 18.05 1.58
CA VAL A 22 -6.03 19.08 2.02
C VAL A 22 -5.17 18.43 3.10
N SER A 23 -3.88 18.41 2.80
CA SER A 23 -2.76 18.19 3.71
C SER A 23 -2.87 17.01 4.67
N ALA A 24 -2.24 15.90 4.33
CA ALA A 24 -0.85 15.70 4.68
C ALA A 24 -0.42 14.27 4.35
N ALA A 25 0.87 13.98 4.52
CA ALA A 25 1.46 12.70 4.21
C ALA A 25 0.88 11.61 5.13
N ALA A 26 -0.26 11.05 4.76
CA ALA A 26 -0.72 9.80 5.33
C ALA A 26 0.14 8.70 4.73
N TRP A 27 1.31 8.50 5.34
CA TRP A 27 2.04 7.25 5.19
C TRP A 27 1.10 6.16 5.65
N ALA A 28 0.56 5.42 4.69
CA ALA A 28 0.04 4.09 4.97
C ALA A 28 1.21 3.32 5.56
N GLY A 29 1.01 2.64 6.68
CA GLY A 29 2.08 1.84 7.22
C GLY A 29 1.87 1.51 8.67
N GLY A 30 1.06 0.48 8.91
CA GLY A 30 1.44 -0.41 10.00
C GLY A 30 2.85 -0.94 9.71
N ASN A 31 3.57 -1.40 10.73
CA ASN A 31 4.87 -2.04 10.52
C ASN A 31 4.67 -3.38 9.77
N HIS A 32 4.63 -3.35 8.43
CA HIS A 32 4.31 -4.50 7.59
C HIS A 32 5.36 -5.59 7.76
N THR A 33 6.64 -5.22 7.90
CA THR A 33 7.72 -6.18 8.11
C THR A 33 7.49 -7.02 9.36
N GLN A 34 7.28 -6.36 10.50
CA GLN A 34 7.12 -7.07 11.77
C GLN A 34 5.83 -7.89 11.81
N ALA A 35 4.73 -7.37 11.26
CA ALA A 35 3.49 -8.15 11.13
C ALA A 35 3.67 -9.36 10.21
N SER A 36 4.39 -9.20 9.10
CA SER A 36 4.65 -10.26 8.12
C SER A 36 5.51 -11.38 8.70
N TYR A 37 6.53 -11.07 9.51
CA TYR A 37 7.29 -12.09 10.23
C TYR A 37 6.36 -13.02 11.02
N ARG A 38 5.42 -12.44 11.79
CA ARG A 38 4.50 -13.21 12.63
C ARG A 38 3.44 -13.96 11.83
N ALA A 39 2.93 -13.35 10.77
CA ALA A 39 1.93 -13.98 9.92
C ALA A 39 2.46 -15.21 9.18
N LEU A 40 3.76 -15.21 8.86
CA LEU A 40 4.36 -16.13 7.90
C LEU A 40 5.40 -17.09 8.50
N GLU A 41 5.86 -16.89 9.74
CA GLU A 41 6.90 -17.74 10.36
C GLU A 41 6.54 -19.22 10.45
N GLY A 42 5.24 -19.54 10.58
CA GLY A 42 4.75 -20.92 10.64
C GLY A 42 4.41 -21.53 9.27
N LEU A 43 4.71 -20.86 8.16
CA LEU A 43 4.34 -21.30 6.82
C LEU A 43 5.42 -22.26 6.25
N PRO A 44 5.08 -23.52 5.90
CA PRO A 44 6.04 -24.49 5.37
C PRO A 44 6.78 -24.00 4.11
N GLU A 45 6.07 -23.31 3.22
CA GLU A 45 6.59 -22.75 1.97
C GLU A 45 7.79 -21.80 2.18
N LEU A 46 7.91 -21.21 3.38
CA LEU A 46 9.03 -20.32 3.74
C LEU A 46 10.02 -20.98 4.70
N SER A 47 9.51 -21.72 5.68
CA SER A 47 10.33 -22.34 6.73
C SER A 47 11.11 -23.57 6.25
N GLN A 48 10.61 -24.26 5.22
CA GLN A 48 11.26 -25.42 4.61
C GLN A 48 12.00 -25.07 3.30
N ALA A 49 11.79 -23.85 2.78
CA ALA A 49 12.52 -23.38 1.61
C ALA A 49 14.03 -23.21 1.92
N PRO A 50 14.93 -23.56 1.00
CA PRO A 50 16.35 -23.29 1.13
C PRO A 50 16.62 -21.80 1.33
N ARG A 51 17.73 -21.48 2.01
CA ARG A 51 18.21 -20.10 2.10
C ARG A 51 18.46 -19.55 0.69
N ALA A 52 17.95 -18.35 0.44
CA ALA A 52 18.14 -17.68 -0.84
C ALA A 52 19.54 -17.08 -0.91
N VAL A 53 20.19 -17.20 -2.07
CA VAL A 53 21.44 -16.50 -2.37
C VAL A 53 21.09 -15.07 -2.76
N VAL A 54 21.60 -14.08 -2.02
CA VAL A 54 21.39 -12.66 -2.30
C VAL A 54 21.90 -12.34 -3.71
N GLU A 55 21.04 -11.70 -4.50
CA GLU A 55 21.30 -11.38 -5.90
C GLU A 55 21.03 -9.90 -6.17
N SER A 56 21.91 -9.23 -6.93
CA SER A 56 21.65 -7.85 -7.36
C SER A 56 20.48 -7.77 -8.35
N LEU A 57 19.78 -6.63 -8.40
CA LEU A 57 18.72 -6.43 -9.39
C LEU A 57 19.28 -6.56 -10.81
N ASP A 58 20.49 -6.06 -11.04
CA ASP A 58 21.16 -6.11 -12.35
C ASP A 58 21.43 -7.53 -12.85
N SER A 59 21.79 -8.44 -11.94
CA SER A 59 21.98 -9.86 -12.28
C SER A 59 20.65 -10.47 -12.74
N PHE A 60 19.60 -10.29 -11.94
CA PHE A 60 18.26 -10.81 -12.24
C PHE A 60 17.73 -10.25 -13.57
N LEU A 61 17.77 -8.92 -13.75
CA LEU A 61 17.26 -8.27 -14.95
C LEU A 61 17.99 -8.73 -16.21
N ARG A 62 19.32 -8.89 -16.16
CA ARG A 62 20.10 -9.38 -17.28
C ARG A 62 19.80 -10.84 -17.59
N ALA A 63 19.65 -11.68 -16.56
CA ALA A 63 19.33 -13.10 -16.74
C ALA A 63 17.92 -13.32 -17.32
N GLN A 64 16.97 -12.45 -16.97
CA GLN A 64 15.55 -12.60 -17.33
C GLN A 64 15.07 -11.64 -18.40
N GLU A 65 15.95 -10.91 -19.08
CA GLU A 65 15.58 -9.78 -19.96
C GLU A 65 14.51 -10.14 -21.00
N GLN A 66 14.68 -11.24 -21.74
CA GLN A 66 13.71 -11.69 -22.74
C GLN A 66 12.38 -12.15 -22.11
N THR A 67 12.45 -12.83 -20.97
CA THR A 67 11.26 -13.33 -20.27
C THR A 67 10.47 -12.19 -19.63
N LEU A 68 11.16 -11.14 -19.18
CA LEU A 68 10.56 -9.93 -18.61
C LEU A 68 9.79 -9.14 -19.66
N GLU A 69 10.28 -9.01 -20.89
CA GLU A 69 9.52 -8.40 -22.00
C GLU A 69 8.15 -9.08 -22.18
N ALA A 70 8.14 -10.41 -22.26
CA ALA A 70 6.90 -11.17 -22.40
C ALA A 70 5.98 -11.04 -21.16
N LEU A 71 6.56 -11.13 -19.95
CA LEU A 71 5.79 -11.00 -18.71
C LEU A 71 5.14 -9.62 -18.59
N LEU A 72 5.91 -8.54 -18.79
CA LEU A 72 5.41 -7.18 -18.62
C LEU A 72 4.35 -6.84 -19.68
N ALA A 73 4.48 -7.35 -20.91
CA ALA A 73 3.43 -7.27 -21.91
C ALA A 73 2.14 -8.01 -21.47
N SER A 74 2.27 -9.20 -20.88
CA SER A 74 1.12 -9.95 -20.36
C SER A 74 0.45 -9.26 -19.17
N GLN A 75 1.23 -8.59 -18.32
CA GLN A 75 0.71 -7.79 -17.20
C GLN A 75 -0.12 -6.60 -17.72
N GLU A 76 0.37 -5.91 -18.74
CA GLU A 76 -0.34 -4.79 -19.36
C GLU A 76 -1.67 -5.24 -19.98
N ALA A 77 -1.66 -6.36 -20.72
CA ALA A 77 -2.86 -6.94 -21.30
C ALA A 77 -3.89 -7.34 -20.22
N TRP A 78 -3.43 -7.98 -19.14
CA TRP A 78 -4.28 -8.35 -18.01
C TRP A 78 -4.88 -7.12 -17.31
N ALA A 79 -4.06 -6.10 -17.04
CA ALA A 79 -4.49 -4.91 -16.33
C ALA A 79 -5.52 -4.11 -17.14
N THR A 80 -5.30 -3.96 -18.45
CA THR A 80 -6.25 -3.33 -19.37
C THR A 80 -7.58 -4.06 -19.42
N ALA A 81 -7.57 -5.40 -19.35
CA ALA A 81 -8.78 -6.21 -19.40
C ALA A 81 -9.55 -6.27 -18.06
N THR A 82 -8.85 -6.11 -16.93
CA THR A 82 -9.39 -6.50 -15.61
C THR A 82 -9.51 -5.34 -14.62
N VAL A 83 -8.61 -4.36 -14.69
CA VAL A 83 -8.53 -3.28 -13.70
C VAL A 83 -9.40 -2.10 -14.16
N GLU A 84 -10.41 -1.77 -13.36
CA GLU A 84 -11.37 -0.70 -13.66
C GLU A 84 -10.66 0.66 -13.70
N LEU A 85 -10.85 1.41 -14.80
CA LEU A 85 -10.21 2.71 -15.05
C LEU A 85 -8.66 2.67 -15.06
N TYR A 86 -8.07 1.54 -15.45
CA TYR A 86 -6.63 1.41 -15.64
C TYR A 86 -6.13 2.30 -16.80
N PRO A 87 -5.14 3.18 -16.57
CA PRO A 87 -4.48 3.91 -17.65
C PRO A 87 -3.52 2.98 -18.39
N ALA A 88 -3.78 2.76 -19.68
CA ALA A 88 -2.92 1.95 -20.54
C ALA A 88 -1.47 2.47 -20.54
N LEU A 89 -0.51 1.55 -20.56
CA LEU A 89 0.91 1.88 -20.67
C LEU A 89 1.17 2.49 -22.05
N PRO A 90 1.78 3.69 -22.15
CA PRO A 90 2.24 4.20 -23.43
C PRO A 90 3.29 3.27 -24.06
N ASP A 91 3.15 2.95 -25.35
CA ASP A 91 4.04 2.02 -26.06
C ASP A 91 5.53 2.35 -25.91
N THR A 92 5.87 3.64 -25.81
CA THR A 92 7.26 4.10 -25.63
C THR A 92 7.87 3.73 -24.27
N LEU A 93 7.05 3.34 -23.30
CA LEU A 93 7.49 2.89 -21.97
C LEU A 93 7.54 1.37 -21.84
N ALA A 94 7.10 0.63 -22.86
CA ALA A 94 7.13 -0.82 -22.84
C ALA A 94 8.56 -1.35 -22.67
N PHE A 95 8.72 -2.40 -21.87
CA PHE A 95 10.01 -3.02 -21.69
C PHE A 95 10.36 -3.86 -22.91
N VAL A 96 11.31 -3.36 -23.72
CA VAL A 96 11.85 -4.10 -24.86
C VAL A 96 13.18 -4.73 -24.47
N ALA A 97 13.34 -6.03 -24.73
CA ALA A 97 14.58 -6.76 -24.44
C ALA A 97 15.72 -6.21 -25.30
N ASN A 98 16.86 -5.87 -24.67
CA ASN A 98 18.04 -5.42 -25.39
C ASN A 98 19.33 -5.93 -24.72
N PRO A 99 19.97 -6.99 -25.26
CA PRO A 99 21.14 -7.60 -24.65
C PRO A 99 22.36 -6.66 -24.61
N GLN A 100 22.38 -5.61 -25.44
CA GLN A 100 23.47 -4.62 -25.49
C GLN A 100 23.29 -3.48 -24.48
N ARG A 101 22.17 -3.46 -23.75
CA ARG A 101 21.87 -2.42 -22.77
C ARG A 101 22.78 -2.56 -21.54
N SER A 102 23.32 -1.43 -21.07
CA SER A 102 24.03 -1.39 -19.78
C SER A 102 23.09 -1.73 -18.63
N ASP A 103 23.64 -2.17 -17.51
CA ASP A 103 22.85 -2.52 -16.32
C ASP A 103 22.01 -1.34 -15.82
N GLU A 104 22.58 -0.14 -15.79
CA GLU A 104 21.84 1.07 -15.41
C GLU A 104 20.67 1.35 -16.37
N ALA A 105 20.91 1.31 -17.68
CA ALA A 105 19.83 1.52 -18.63
C ALA A 105 18.77 0.42 -18.54
N ARG A 106 19.15 -0.83 -18.23
CA ARG A 106 18.23 -1.96 -18.06
C ARG A 106 17.35 -1.78 -16.84
N ARG A 107 17.92 -1.35 -15.71
CA ARG A 107 17.16 -0.95 -14.52
C ARG A 107 16.21 0.19 -14.82
N GLN A 108 16.67 1.25 -15.49
CA GLN A 108 15.80 2.39 -15.85
C GLN A 108 14.64 1.94 -16.76
N ALA A 109 14.90 1.11 -17.77
CA ALA A 109 13.86 0.56 -18.63
C ALA A 109 12.86 -0.30 -17.85
N PHE A 110 13.34 -1.12 -16.92
CA PHE A 110 12.48 -1.93 -16.06
C PHE A 110 11.59 -1.05 -15.16
N LEU A 111 12.15 -0.10 -14.42
CA LEU A 111 11.39 0.79 -13.55
C LEU A 111 10.39 1.66 -14.33
N THR A 112 10.77 2.09 -15.53
CA THR A 112 9.89 2.83 -16.46
C THR A 112 8.70 1.98 -16.88
N ALA A 113 8.92 0.73 -17.28
CA ALA A 113 7.85 -0.18 -17.68
C ALA A 113 6.94 -0.54 -16.49
N LEU A 114 7.49 -0.63 -15.28
CA LEU A 114 6.68 -0.75 -14.08
C LEU A 114 5.93 0.56 -13.75
N ARG A 115 6.32 1.72 -14.27
CA ARG A 115 5.80 3.04 -13.90
C ARG A 115 5.93 3.33 -12.40
N VAL A 116 7.07 2.99 -11.82
CA VAL A 116 7.44 3.34 -10.44
C VAL A 116 8.40 4.53 -10.42
N ALA A 117 8.69 5.08 -9.25
CA ALA A 117 9.62 6.18 -9.09
C ALA A 117 11.04 5.74 -9.53
N PRO A 118 11.70 6.48 -10.44
CA PRO A 118 13.00 6.08 -11.01
C PRO A 118 14.16 6.15 -10.01
N ASN A 119 13.94 6.79 -8.86
CA ASN A 119 14.87 6.87 -7.74
C ASN A 119 14.62 5.79 -6.67
N SER A 120 13.72 4.83 -6.91
CA SER A 120 13.52 3.65 -6.06
C SER A 120 14.85 2.93 -5.85
N LYS A 121 15.23 2.70 -4.59
CA LYS A 121 16.59 2.28 -4.25
C LYS A 121 16.89 0.82 -4.60
N PHE A 122 15.95 -0.08 -4.35
CA PHE A 122 16.14 -1.54 -4.45
C PHE A 122 17.46 -2.04 -3.79
N MET A 123 17.90 -1.33 -2.74
CA MET A 123 19.14 -1.63 -2.03
C MET A 123 19.09 -3.05 -1.46
N LEU A 124 20.22 -3.74 -1.39
CA LEU A 124 20.29 -5.05 -0.76
C LEU A 124 20.40 -4.86 0.76
N PHE A 125 19.29 -5.06 1.48
CA PHE A 125 19.24 -4.93 2.93
C PHE A 125 18.25 -5.91 3.56
N MET A 126 18.31 -6.00 4.88
CA MET A 126 17.36 -6.70 5.74
C MET A 126 16.87 -5.76 6.83
N GLU A 127 15.57 -5.78 7.13
CA GLU A 127 14.99 -5.21 8.34
C GLU A 127 14.81 -6.35 9.36
N PRO A 128 15.61 -6.43 10.43
CA PRO A 128 15.59 -7.58 11.34
C PRO A 128 14.26 -7.75 12.07
N ASP A 129 13.88 -9.00 12.29
CA ASP A 129 12.79 -9.35 13.19
C ASP A 129 13.12 -8.93 14.63
N THR A 130 12.20 -8.20 15.26
CA THR A 130 12.35 -7.71 16.64
C THR A 130 12.41 -8.82 17.69
N LYS A 131 11.90 -10.03 17.38
CA LYS A 131 12.06 -11.22 18.25
C LYS A 131 13.36 -11.98 18.02
N SER A 132 14.00 -11.81 16.85
CA SER A 132 15.16 -12.61 16.48
C SER A 132 16.46 -11.99 16.97
N SER A 133 17.31 -12.82 17.58
CA SER A 133 18.72 -12.50 17.85
C SER A 133 19.61 -12.53 16.61
N ASP A 134 19.07 -12.83 15.41
CA ASP A 134 19.78 -12.74 14.12
C ASP A 134 20.36 -11.33 13.86
N SER A 135 19.90 -10.37 14.65
CA SER A 135 20.44 -9.03 14.78
C SER A 135 21.94 -8.96 15.16
N ALA A 136 22.57 -10.08 15.54
CA ALA A 136 23.98 -10.16 15.92
C ALA A 136 24.94 -10.69 14.84
N ALA A 137 24.46 -11.12 13.66
CA ALA A 137 25.31 -11.84 12.69
C ALA A 137 26.16 -10.96 11.74
N ASN A 138 25.79 -9.70 11.52
CA ASN A 138 26.55 -8.78 10.66
C ASN A 138 27.06 -7.61 11.51
N GLY A 139 28.37 -7.61 11.79
CA GLY A 139 29.00 -6.64 12.69
C GLY A 139 28.61 -5.20 12.35
N ASN A 140 27.99 -4.51 13.32
CA ASN A 140 27.75 -3.07 13.52
C ASN A 140 27.40 -2.14 12.33
N ALA A 141 27.47 -2.55 11.07
CA ALA A 141 27.16 -1.71 9.93
C ALA A 141 25.64 -1.63 9.75
N THR A 142 25.09 -0.45 10.02
CA THR A 142 23.68 -0.13 9.80
C THR A 142 23.56 0.88 8.67
N LEU A 143 22.64 0.64 7.74
CA LEU A 143 22.23 1.63 6.76
C LEU A 143 21.30 2.65 7.41
N GLY A 144 21.38 3.90 6.99
CA GLY A 144 20.42 4.94 7.33
C GLY A 144 19.15 4.84 6.48
N LEU A 145 18.06 5.48 6.92
CA LEU A 145 16.81 5.50 6.15
C LEU A 145 17.02 6.05 4.72
N THR A 146 17.91 7.02 4.53
CA THR A 146 18.20 7.63 3.22
C THR A 146 18.93 6.69 2.25
N ASP A 147 19.53 5.61 2.75
CA ASP A 147 20.19 4.60 1.91
C ASP A 147 19.17 3.65 1.27
N VAL A 148 18.05 3.41 1.97
CA VAL A 148 16.99 2.49 1.54
C VAL A 148 15.74 3.21 1.01
N SER A 149 15.54 4.47 1.39
CA SER A 149 14.39 5.29 1.03
C SER A 149 14.75 6.45 0.11
N SER A 150 13.84 6.70 -0.85
CA SER A 150 13.84 7.87 -1.71
C SER A 150 12.98 9.00 -1.16
N VAL A 151 12.15 8.71 -0.15
CA VAL A 151 11.37 9.70 0.57
C VAL A 151 12.18 10.21 1.76
N PRO A 152 12.35 11.53 1.92
CA PRO A 152 13.13 12.08 3.02
C PRO A 152 12.52 11.71 4.38
N PRO A 153 13.35 11.52 5.42
CA PRO A 153 12.86 11.36 6.79
C PRO A 153 12.03 12.59 7.19
N HIS A 154 10.80 12.37 7.61
CA HIS A 154 10.04 13.36 8.35
C HIS A 154 10.30 13.17 9.85
N HIS A 155 10.39 14.29 10.59
CA HIS A 155 10.57 14.25 12.05
C HIS A 155 9.44 13.44 12.69
N GLY A 156 9.77 12.41 13.48
CA GLY A 156 8.77 11.51 14.10
C GLY A 156 8.22 10.40 13.18
N SER A 157 8.82 10.14 12.02
CA SER A 157 8.46 9.00 11.17
C SER A 157 8.54 7.67 11.94
N ILE A 158 7.56 6.78 11.75
CA ILE A 158 7.57 5.40 12.28
C ILE A 158 8.82 4.62 11.84
N HIS A 159 9.45 5.02 10.73
CA HIS A 159 10.67 4.40 10.20
C HIS A 159 11.95 4.92 10.86
N ALA A 160 11.88 6.00 11.66
CA ALA A 160 13.06 6.58 12.32
C ALA A 160 13.72 5.64 13.33
N HIS A 161 12.98 4.64 13.83
CA HIS A 161 13.46 3.64 14.78
C HIS A 161 13.79 2.30 14.11
N LYS A 162 13.62 2.19 12.79
CA LYS A 162 13.91 0.97 12.05
C LYS A 162 15.41 0.79 11.87
N ARG A 163 15.82 -0.47 11.85
CA ARG A 163 17.22 -0.85 11.65
C ARG A 163 17.36 -1.56 10.31
N PHE A 164 18.28 -1.07 9.50
CA PHE A 164 18.58 -1.65 8.19
C PHE A 164 19.97 -2.26 8.20
N VAL A 165 20.06 -3.56 7.91
CA VAL A 165 21.32 -4.30 7.83
C VAL A 165 21.66 -4.50 6.35
N PRO A 166 22.83 -4.04 5.86
CA PRO A 166 23.21 -4.26 4.47
C PRO A 166 23.43 -5.75 4.19
N LEU A 167 23.08 -6.17 2.97
CA LEU A 167 23.35 -7.50 2.43
C LEU A 167 24.32 -7.39 1.26
N LYS A 168 25.14 -8.43 1.05
CA LYS A 168 26.05 -8.52 -0.11
C LYS A 168 25.61 -9.63 -1.06
N PRO A 169 25.78 -9.45 -2.39
CA PRO A 169 25.58 -10.54 -3.34
C PRO A 169 26.36 -11.80 -2.94
N GLY A 170 25.71 -12.96 -3.02
CA GLY A 170 26.28 -14.25 -2.63
C GLY A 170 26.01 -14.66 -1.17
N GLU A 171 25.55 -13.76 -0.31
CA GLU A 171 25.16 -14.12 1.07
C GLU A 171 23.92 -15.03 1.08
N LEU A 172 23.84 -15.95 2.04
CA LEU A 172 22.67 -16.80 2.24
C LEU A 172 21.72 -16.18 3.25
N VAL A 173 20.47 -15.96 2.88
CA VAL A 173 19.45 -15.32 3.72
C VAL A 173 18.18 -16.16 3.82
N SER A 174 17.45 -15.99 4.93
CA SER A 174 16.16 -16.68 5.14
C SER A 174 15.10 -16.13 4.16
N PRO A 175 14.35 -17.00 3.44
CA PRO A 175 13.19 -16.60 2.63
C PRO A 175 12.20 -15.71 3.38
N LEU A 176 11.87 -16.09 4.62
CA LEU A 176 10.99 -15.31 5.49
C LEU A 176 11.54 -13.91 5.73
N ALA A 177 12.84 -13.77 5.99
CA ALA A 177 13.46 -12.48 6.27
C ALA A 177 13.48 -11.57 5.04
N VAL A 178 13.78 -12.13 3.86
CA VAL A 178 13.74 -11.39 2.59
C VAL A 178 12.32 -10.90 2.30
N LEU A 179 11.34 -11.80 2.36
CA LEU A 179 9.96 -11.47 2.09
C LEU A 179 9.41 -10.45 3.08
N ALA A 180 9.60 -10.67 4.39
CA ALA A 180 9.10 -9.76 5.42
C ALA A 180 9.72 -8.37 5.26
N THR A 181 11.04 -8.26 5.09
CA THR A 181 11.72 -6.97 4.85
C THR A 181 11.10 -6.22 3.66
N ALA A 182 10.82 -6.94 2.57
CA ALA A 182 10.31 -6.33 1.36
C ALA A 182 8.87 -5.81 1.47
N THR A 183 8.11 -6.20 2.51
CA THR A 183 6.74 -5.71 2.70
C THR A 183 6.65 -4.23 3.09
N ASP A 184 7.72 -3.62 3.61
CA ASP A 184 7.75 -2.16 3.86
C ASP A 184 8.45 -1.37 2.74
N GLU A 185 9.10 -2.03 1.78
CA GLU A 185 9.82 -1.35 0.71
C GLU A 185 8.96 -0.39 -0.14
N PRO A 186 7.66 -0.65 -0.38
CA PRO A 186 6.84 0.31 -1.11
C PRO A 186 6.75 1.67 -0.43
N ASP A 187 6.73 1.70 0.91
CA ASP A 187 6.70 2.93 1.72
C ASP A 187 8.01 3.73 1.63
N TYR A 188 9.10 3.09 1.23
CA TYR A 188 10.39 3.75 0.98
C TYR A 188 10.46 4.47 -0.38
N GLY A 189 9.34 4.53 -1.10
CA GLY A 189 9.07 5.54 -2.12
C GLY A 189 8.79 5.01 -3.51
N LEU A 190 8.44 3.74 -3.67
CA LEU A 190 8.18 3.12 -4.97
C LEU A 190 7.15 3.90 -5.81
N ASP A 191 6.00 4.25 -5.22
CA ASP A 191 4.88 4.87 -5.94
C ASP A 191 4.78 6.38 -5.70
N THR A 192 5.94 7.03 -5.52
CA THR A 192 6.00 8.45 -5.21
C THR A 192 6.12 9.32 -6.46
N PHE A 193 5.23 10.31 -6.53
CA PHE A 193 5.17 11.33 -7.58
C PHE A 193 5.06 10.76 -9.00
N VAL A 194 4.30 9.68 -9.17
CA VAL A 194 4.16 8.96 -10.45
C VAL A 194 3.00 9.46 -11.33
N TRP A 195 2.23 10.45 -10.87
CA TRP A 195 1.06 11.00 -11.55
C TRP A 195 1.39 12.24 -12.39
N GLU A 196 0.59 12.54 -13.41
CA GLU A 196 0.82 13.67 -14.33
C GLU A 196 0.88 15.04 -13.63
N ASP A 197 0.11 15.20 -12.55
CA ASP A 197 0.00 16.39 -11.72
C ASP A 197 0.93 16.39 -10.49
N SER A 198 1.86 15.42 -10.42
CA SER A 198 2.91 15.40 -9.40
C SER A 198 3.93 16.54 -9.60
N PRO A 199 4.60 17.02 -8.54
CA PRO A 199 5.59 18.10 -8.63
C PRO A 199 6.88 17.71 -9.38
N THR A 200 7.14 16.42 -9.59
CA THR A 200 8.34 15.91 -10.27
C THR A 200 8.10 15.73 -11.78
N GLY A 201 9.19 15.69 -12.56
CA GLY A 201 9.10 15.59 -14.02
C GLY A 201 8.66 14.22 -14.55
N TRP A 202 8.94 13.12 -13.84
CA TRP A 202 8.69 11.76 -14.34
C TRP A 202 7.22 11.37 -14.37
N GLY A 203 6.38 11.87 -13.45
CA GLY A 203 4.95 11.55 -13.45
C GLY A 203 4.23 11.96 -14.74
N LYS A 204 4.71 13.02 -15.41
CA LYS A 204 4.24 13.44 -16.74
C LYS A 204 4.55 12.45 -17.85
N GLN A 205 5.58 11.63 -17.67
CA GLN A 205 6.05 10.67 -18.66
C GLN A 205 5.39 9.30 -18.50
N TRP A 206 4.94 8.95 -17.29
CA TRP A 206 4.41 7.61 -16.96
C TRP A 206 3.02 7.30 -17.53
N GLY A 207 2.30 8.30 -18.05
CA GLY A 207 0.99 8.07 -18.68
C GLY A 207 -0.06 7.54 -17.71
N LEU A 208 0.14 7.72 -16.39
CA LEU A 208 -0.84 7.32 -15.38
C LEU A 208 -2.03 8.27 -15.32
N GLY A 209 -1.92 9.50 -15.86
CA GLY A 209 -2.91 10.57 -15.76
C GLY A 209 -2.86 11.31 -14.42
N THR A 210 -3.85 12.16 -14.16
CA THR A 210 -3.95 12.92 -12.89
C THR A 210 -4.16 12.01 -11.69
N GLN A 211 -3.64 12.37 -10.51
CA GLN A 211 -3.85 11.59 -9.30
C GLN A 211 -5.36 11.52 -8.96
N PRO A 212 -5.93 10.32 -8.70
CA PRO A 212 -7.38 10.18 -8.51
C PRO A 212 -7.88 10.77 -7.18
N PHE A 213 -7.08 10.71 -6.12
CA PHE A 213 -7.40 11.26 -4.80
C PHE A 213 -6.14 11.48 -3.97
N GLY A 214 -6.21 12.38 -2.99
CA GLY A 214 -5.05 12.83 -2.22
C GLY A 214 -4.48 14.15 -2.72
N ASN A 215 -3.46 14.67 -2.03
CA ASN A 215 -2.72 15.88 -2.44
C ASN A 215 -1.59 15.50 -3.42
N PRO A 216 -1.62 15.95 -4.70
CA PRO A 216 -0.55 15.64 -5.67
C PRO A 216 0.85 16.09 -5.26
N GLY A 217 0.95 17.09 -4.37
CA GLY A 217 2.22 17.58 -3.84
C GLY A 217 2.82 16.72 -2.71
N SER A 218 2.18 15.63 -2.30
CA SER A 218 2.62 14.78 -1.19
C SER A 218 3.04 13.38 -1.66
N ALA A 219 4.24 12.94 -1.29
CA ALA A 219 4.77 11.62 -1.63
C ALA A 219 3.85 10.49 -1.14
N ALA A 220 3.40 10.56 0.11
CA ALA A 220 2.50 9.56 0.68
C ALA A 220 1.10 9.58 0.03
N ALA A 221 0.60 10.77 -0.32
CA ALA A 221 -0.66 10.87 -1.05
C ALA A 221 -0.55 10.26 -2.46
N SER A 222 0.61 10.37 -3.13
CA SER A 222 0.86 9.73 -4.43
C SER A 222 0.75 8.21 -4.36
N GLN A 223 1.13 7.59 -3.23
CA GLN A 223 1.06 6.14 -3.02
C GLN A 223 -0.37 5.65 -2.70
N THR A 224 -1.23 6.53 -2.19
CA THR A 224 -2.57 6.18 -1.69
C THR A 224 -3.43 5.42 -2.72
N PRO A 225 -3.49 5.78 -4.02
CA PRO A 225 -4.27 5.03 -5.00
C PRO A 225 -3.72 3.63 -5.33
N PHE A 226 -2.48 3.33 -4.93
CA PHE A 226 -1.89 2.01 -5.05
C PHE A 226 -2.16 1.12 -3.83
N GLY A 227 -2.42 1.71 -2.65
CA GLY A 227 -2.72 0.97 -1.41
C GLY A 227 -4.21 0.89 -1.03
N MET A 228 -5.09 1.62 -1.74
CA MET A 228 -6.52 1.71 -1.44
C MET A 228 -7.39 1.29 -2.63
N GLY A 229 -8.52 0.65 -2.35
CA GLY A 229 -9.47 0.17 -3.33
C GLY A 229 -10.91 0.22 -2.82
N PHE A 230 -11.59 1.34 -3.06
CA PHE A 230 -12.98 1.56 -2.67
C PHE A 230 -13.95 0.83 -3.62
N PHE A 231 -13.88 -0.50 -3.69
CA PHE A 231 -14.57 -1.31 -4.70
C PHE A 231 -16.05 -1.61 -4.42
N PHE A 232 -16.50 -1.32 -3.19
CA PHE A 232 -17.81 -1.71 -2.68
C PHE A 232 -18.65 -0.51 -2.24
N GLU A 233 -18.40 0.67 -2.81
CA GLU A 233 -19.22 1.85 -2.53
C GLU A 233 -20.57 1.79 -3.24
N ASP A 234 -21.54 2.53 -2.71
CA ASP A 234 -22.85 2.63 -3.32
C ASP A 234 -22.77 3.28 -4.71
N ARG A 235 -23.62 2.82 -5.63
CA ARG A 235 -23.71 3.35 -7.01
C ARG A 235 -23.90 4.87 -7.04
N MET A 236 -24.66 5.39 -6.08
CA MET A 236 -24.87 6.83 -5.94
C MET A 236 -23.57 7.58 -5.63
N LEU A 237 -22.72 7.03 -4.77
CA LEU A 237 -21.43 7.63 -4.43
C LEU A 237 -20.52 7.67 -5.66
N TYR A 238 -20.42 6.58 -6.42
CA TYR A 238 -19.66 6.57 -7.67
C TYR A 238 -20.18 7.55 -8.73
N THR A 239 -21.45 7.91 -8.69
CA THR A 239 -22.01 8.90 -9.63
C THR A 239 -21.49 10.30 -9.32
N VAL A 240 -21.26 10.62 -8.04
CA VAL A 240 -20.78 11.94 -7.60
C VAL A 240 -19.27 11.99 -7.37
N ALA A 241 -18.63 10.83 -7.23
CA ALA A 241 -17.21 10.64 -6.99
C ALA A 241 -16.64 9.49 -7.85
N PRO A 242 -16.68 9.58 -9.19
CA PRO A 242 -16.21 8.50 -10.07
C PRO A 242 -14.72 8.20 -9.92
N TRP A 243 -13.94 9.19 -9.47
CA TRP A 243 -12.52 9.04 -9.15
C TRP A 243 -12.25 7.98 -8.06
N ALA A 244 -13.22 7.69 -7.18
CA ALA A 244 -13.08 6.69 -6.12
C ALA A 244 -12.93 5.26 -6.68
N LYS A 245 -13.36 5.03 -7.93
CA LYS A 245 -13.18 3.76 -8.63
C LYS A 245 -11.76 3.54 -9.12
N ARG A 246 -10.96 4.60 -9.24
CA ARG A 246 -9.63 4.55 -9.83
C ARG A 246 -8.61 4.14 -8.77
N SER A 247 -8.34 2.84 -8.74
CA SER A 247 -7.38 2.20 -7.85
C SER A 247 -6.40 1.35 -8.66
N MET A 248 -5.13 1.41 -8.28
CA MET A 248 -4.05 0.66 -8.91
C MET A 248 -3.60 -0.55 -8.07
N VAL A 249 -4.23 -0.79 -6.91
CA VAL A 249 -3.82 -1.86 -5.97
C VAL A 249 -3.83 -3.25 -6.60
N GLN A 250 -4.83 -3.55 -7.43
CA GLN A 250 -4.91 -4.82 -8.15
C GLN A 250 -3.77 -4.96 -9.17
N ALA A 251 -3.46 -3.88 -9.90
CA ALA A 251 -2.39 -3.87 -10.89
C ALA A 251 -1.01 -4.05 -10.22
N ARG A 252 -0.74 -3.35 -9.12
CA ARG A 252 0.53 -3.49 -8.37
C ARG A 252 0.70 -4.86 -7.75
N TYR A 253 -0.34 -5.38 -7.11
CA TYR A 253 -0.31 -6.74 -6.58
C TYR A 253 -0.01 -7.76 -7.69
N TYR A 254 -0.74 -7.69 -8.80
CA TYR A 254 -0.55 -8.63 -9.92
C TYR A 254 0.85 -8.50 -10.53
N GLN A 255 1.35 -7.28 -10.69
CA GLN A 255 2.69 -7.01 -11.20
C GLN A 255 3.78 -7.67 -10.35
N TYR A 256 3.77 -7.45 -9.03
CA TYR A 256 4.81 -8.03 -8.16
C TYR A 256 4.62 -9.53 -7.89
N SER A 257 3.38 -10.01 -7.77
CA SER A 257 3.13 -11.45 -7.57
C SER A 257 3.54 -12.28 -8.80
N SER A 258 3.33 -11.78 -10.01
CA SER A 258 3.75 -12.47 -11.23
C SER A 258 5.25 -12.33 -11.50
N LEU A 259 5.89 -11.21 -11.12
CA LEU A 259 7.36 -11.10 -11.07
C LEU A 259 7.97 -12.09 -10.09
N SER A 260 7.37 -12.24 -8.91
CA SER A 260 7.76 -13.23 -7.91
C SER A 260 7.68 -14.65 -8.45
N ALA A 261 6.54 -15.02 -9.03
CA ALA A 261 6.35 -16.35 -9.61
C ALA A 261 7.34 -16.64 -10.75
N LEU A 262 7.66 -15.65 -11.60
CA LEU A 262 8.68 -15.77 -12.62
C LEU A 262 10.07 -16.00 -12.01
N ALA A 263 10.48 -15.18 -11.04
CA ALA A 263 11.77 -15.29 -10.40
C ALA A 263 11.94 -16.63 -9.67
N LEU A 264 10.91 -17.10 -8.96
CA LEU A 264 10.90 -18.44 -8.34
C LEU A 264 11.06 -19.53 -9.40
N ARG A 265 10.21 -19.59 -10.44
CA ARG A 265 10.30 -20.62 -11.51
C ARG A 265 11.67 -20.72 -12.16
N THR A 266 12.37 -19.58 -12.27
CA THR A 266 13.64 -19.45 -12.98
C THR A 266 14.87 -19.53 -12.07
N GLY A 267 14.68 -19.82 -10.78
CA GLY A 267 15.77 -20.06 -9.83
C GLY A 267 16.35 -18.82 -9.16
N HIS A 268 15.70 -17.66 -9.31
CA HIS A 268 16.09 -16.39 -8.69
C HIS A 268 15.37 -16.22 -7.34
N ASP A 269 15.64 -17.11 -6.38
CA ASP A 269 14.90 -17.19 -5.11
C ASP A 269 14.87 -15.87 -4.33
N TYR A 270 15.99 -15.14 -4.28
CA TYR A 270 16.06 -13.87 -3.56
C TYR A 270 15.05 -12.85 -4.13
N TRP A 271 15.02 -12.68 -5.46
CA TRP A 271 14.05 -11.81 -6.11
C TRP A 271 12.63 -12.39 -6.08
N GLY A 272 12.49 -13.71 -6.12
CA GLY A 272 11.22 -14.40 -5.90
C GLY A 272 10.58 -13.98 -4.60
N TRP A 273 11.29 -14.12 -3.47
CA TRP A 273 10.79 -13.75 -2.16
C TRP A 273 10.68 -12.24 -1.96
N ARG A 274 11.60 -11.45 -2.52
CA ARG A 274 11.54 -9.98 -2.44
C ARG A 274 10.33 -9.42 -3.18
N PHE A 275 10.06 -9.85 -4.41
CA PHE A 275 8.86 -9.48 -5.15
C PHE A 275 7.58 -10.00 -4.47
N ALA A 276 7.62 -11.16 -3.82
CA ALA A 276 6.48 -11.63 -3.03
C ALA A 276 6.16 -10.64 -1.89
N GLY A 277 7.18 -10.13 -1.19
CA GLY A 277 7.00 -9.12 -0.16
C GLY A 277 6.42 -7.81 -0.70
N LEU A 278 6.91 -7.32 -1.83
CA LEU A 278 6.32 -6.15 -2.51
C LEU A 278 4.84 -6.38 -2.87
N ALA A 279 4.49 -7.57 -3.37
CA ALA A 279 3.09 -7.91 -3.64
C ALA A 279 2.25 -7.93 -2.36
N LEU A 280 2.77 -8.54 -1.28
CA LEU A 280 2.07 -8.62 -0.01
C LEU A 280 1.80 -7.26 0.61
N HIS A 281 2.68 -6.27 0.45
CA HIS A 281 2.42 -4.90 0.90
C HIS A 281 1.04 -4.43 0.44
N TYR A 282 0.79 -4.43 -0.87
CA TYR A 282 -0.47 -3.95 -1.45
C TYR A 282 -1.69 -4.77 -1.01
N LEU A 283 -1.52 -6.08 -0.84
CA LEU A 283 -2.57 -6.94 -0.30
C LEU A 283 -2.87 -6.61 1.16
N GLN A 284 -1.84 -6.46 1.97
CA GLN A 284 -1.92 -6.19 3.40
C GLN A 284 -2.53 -4.82 3.65
N SER A 285 -2.16 -3.80 2.88
CA SER A 285 -2.81 -2.48 2.95
C SER A 285 -4.31 -2.59 2.73
N LEU A 286 -4.76 -3.45 1.82
CA LEU A 286 -6.18 -3.63 1.50
C LEU A 286 -6.98 -4.33 2.61
N THR A 287 -6.31 -4.95 3.59
CA THR A 287 -6.96 -5.52 4.80
C THR A 287 -7.36 -4.45 5.81
N GLN A 288 -6.92 -3.21 5.62
CA GLN A 288 -7.27 -2.06 6.43
C GLN A 288 -8.66 -1.54 6.02
N PRO A 289 -9.65 -1.44 6.93
CA PRO A 289 -11.04 -1.12 6.55
C PRO A 289 -11.25 0.23 5.84
N TYR A 290 -10.54 1.28 6.24
CA TYR A 290 -10.52 2.60 5.59
C TYR A 290 -9.77 2.62 4.25
N HIS A 291 -9.05 1.54 3.88
CA HIS A 291 -8.50 1.39 2.53
C HIS A 291 -9.51 0.76 1.56
N ALA A 292 -10.53 0.07 2.07
CA ALA A 292 -11.58 -0.58 1.28
C ALA A 292 -12.91 0.19 1.27
N ARG A 293 -13.11 1.14 2.19
CA ARG A 293 -14.31 1.99 2.30
C ARG A 293 -13.91 3.46 2.45
N LEU A 294 -14.44 4.31 1.58
CA LEU A 294 -14.13 5.74 1.49
C LEU A 294 -14.65 6.53 2.69
N ALA A 295 -15.87 6.22 3.13
CA ALA A 295 -16.52 6.91 4.24
C ALA A 295 -17.34 5.93 5.09
N PRO A 296 -16.67 5.13 5.93
CA PRO A 296 -17.35 4.20 6.84
C PRO A 296 -18.43 4.91 7.67
N GLY A 297 -19.56 4.24 7.91
CA GLY A 297 -20.73 4.71 8.66
C GLY A 297 -21.39 6.02 8.19
N GLU A 298 -20.99 6.56 7.04
CA GLU A 298 -21.67 7.68 6.41
C GLU A 298 -22.79 7.21 5.49
N SER A 299 -23.95 7.86 5.61
CA SER A 299 -25.05 7.61 4.68
C SER A 299 -24.84 8.37 3.38
N ASN A 300 -25.33 7.80 2.27
CA ASN A 300 -25.28 8.46 0.96
C ASN A 300 -25.93 9.86 0.97
N ALA A 301 -26.97 10.04 1.78
CA ALA A 301 -27.63 11.34 1.95
C ALA A 301 -26.69 12.38 2.58
N LYS A 302 -25.92 12.01 3.61
CA LYS A 302 -24.92 12.91 4.22
C LYS A 302 -23.80 13.26 3.24
N LEU A 303 -23.26 12.26 2.54
CA LEU A 303 -22.21 12.47 1.54
C LEU A 303 -22.68 13.38 0.40
N LEU A 304 -23.92 13.20 -0.08
CA LEU A 304 -24.53 14.09 -1.06
C LEU A 304 -24.69 15.50 -0.49
N ALA A 305 -25.19 15.65 0.74
CA ALA A 305 -25.35 16.95 1.38
C ALA A 305 -24.02 17.70 1.48
N TYR A 306 -22.94 17.03 1.90
CA TYR A 306 -21.59 17.63 1.93
C TYR A 306 -21.14 18.09 0.55
N ASN A 307 -21.34 17.28 -0.49
CA ASN A 307 -21.00 17.64 -1.86
C ASN A 307 -21.84 18.81 -2.38
N THR A 308 -23.14 18.85 -2.09
CA THR A 308 -24.04 19.94 -2.48
C THR A 308 -23.64 21.25 -1.81
N LEU A 309 -23.40 21.24 -0.50
CA LEU A 309 -22.92 22.42 0.24
C LEU A 309 -21.58 22.93 -0.31
N ALA A 310 -20.64 22.03 -0.59
CA ALA A 310 -19.36 22.41 -1.17
C ALA A 310 -19.49 23.05 -2.56
N ARG A 311 -20.42 22.56 -3.40
CA ARG A 311 -20.73 23.17 -4.71
C ARG A 311 -21.36 24.56 -4.57
N MET A 312 -22.04 24.84 -3.46
CA MET A 312 -22.58 26.15 -3.11
C MET A 312 -21.52 27.08 -2.46
N GLY A 313 -20.25 26.66 -2.41
CA GLY A 313 -19.15 27.43 -1.79
C GLY A 313 -18.97 27.17 -0.29
N LEU A 314 -19.83 26.38 0.34
CA LEU A 314 -19.77 26.03 1.77
C LEU A 314 -18.97 24.74 1.97
N GLN A 315 -17.66 24.82 1.82
CA GLN A 315 -16.77 23.64 1.88
C GLN A 315 -16.48 23.14 3.29
N GLY A 316 -16.74 23.95 4.33
CA GLY A 316 -16.40 23.65 5.73
C GLY A 316 -16.86 22.28 6.21
N PRO A 317 -18.17 21.94 6.15
CA PRO A 317 -18.68 20.65 6.62
C PRO A 317 -18.02 19.44 5.94
N ARG A 318 -17.78 19.54 4.62
CA ARG A 318 -17.08 18.49 3.87
C ARG A 318 -15.65 18.34 4.36
N ASN A 319 -14.92 19.44 4.51
CA ASN A 319 -13.51 19.41 4.92
C ASN A 319 -13.35 18.85 6.35
N THR A 320 -14.21 19.27 7.29
CA THR A 320 -14.24 18.70 8.65
C THR A 320 -14.49 17.21 8.61
N ARG A 321 -15.41 16.72 7.76
CA ARG A 321 -15.69 15.29 7.67
C ARG A 321 -14.55 14.48 7.06
N ILE A 322 -13.92 15.00 6.00
CA ILE A 322 -12.72 14.39 5.41
C ILE A 322 -11.63 14.24 6.48
N ARG A 323 -11.40 15.29 7.28
CA ARG A 323 -10.43 15.24 8.39
C ARG A 323 -10.78 14.17 9.42
N ALA A 324 -12.05 14.08 9.84
CA ALA A 324 -12.49 13.05 10.78
C ALA A 324 -12.23 11.63 10.26
N ILE A 325 -12.53 11.36 9.00
CA ILE A 325 -12.27 10.04 8.37
C ILE A 325 -10.76 9.78 8.30
N THR A 326 -9.97 10.78 7.90
CA THR A 326 -8.50 10.69 7.86
C THR A 326 -7.92 10.38 9.25
N ASN A 327 -8.34 11.09 10.30
CA ASN A 327 -7.90 10.84 11.67
C ASN A 327 -8.25 9.42 12.11
N GLN A 328 -9.47 8.96 11.85
CA GLN A 328 -9.89 7.60 12.22
C GLN A 328 -9.01 6.53 11.56
N ARG A 329 -8.67 6.70 10.26
CA ARG A 329 -7.73 5.80 9.57
C ARG A 329 -6.37 5.80 10.28
N LEU A 330 -5.79 6.99 10.50
CA LEU A 330 -4.47 7.11 11.12
C LEU A 330 -4.44 6.50 12.53
N LEU A 331 -5.49 6.68 13.32
CA LEU A 331 -5.63 6.09 14.64
C LEU A 331 -5.71 4.56 14.58
N LEU A 332 -6.42 3.99 13.61
CA LEU A 332 -6.45 2.53 13.43
C LEU A 332 -5.06 1.99 13.05
N ASP A 333 -4.34 2.67 12.17
CA ASP A 333 -2.98 2.26 11.77
C ASP A 333 -2.01 2.32 12.97
N ALA A 334 -2.13 3.35 13.81
CA ALA A 334 -1.36 3.47 15.05
C ALA A 334 -1.73 2.38 16.06
N LEU A 335 -3.02 2.08 16.23
CA LEU A 335 -3.48 0.98 17.08
C LEU A 335 -2.91 -0.37 16.62
N GLN A 336 -2.92 -0.65 15.31
CA GLN A 336 -2.32 -1.87 14.75
C GLN A 336 -0.83 -1.98 15.09
N THR A 337 -0.10 -0.86 15.00
CA THR A 337 1.33 -0.82 15.34
C THR A 337 1.59 -0.98 16.83
N GLN A 338 0.86 -0.25 17.68
CA GLN A 338 1.07 -0.23 19.14
C GLN A 338 0.59 -1.51 19.82
N LEU A 339 -0.46 -2.15 19.30
CA LEU A 339 -1.02 -3.40 19.81
C LEU A 339 -0.49 -4.64 19.07
N LEU A 340 0.51 -4.48 18.20
CA LEU A 340 1.09 -5.56 17.43
C LEU A 340 1.57 -6.72 18.32
N PRO A 341 2.33 -6.50 19.42
CA PRO A 341 2.77 -7.61 20.29
C PRO A 341 1.63 -8.44 20.88
N GLN A 342 0.51 -7.78 21.23
CA GLN A 342 -0.68 -8.43 21.77
C GLN A 342 -1.49 -9.14 20.67
N SER A 343 -1.26 -8.78 19.41
CA SER A 343 -1.99 -9.31 18.24
C SER A 343 -1.24 -10.45 17.53
N TYR A 344 -0.05 -10.84 18.00
CA TYR A 344 0.75 -11.91 17.38
C TYR A 344 -0.01 -13.22 17.23
N LYS A 345 -0.80 -13.63 18.23
CA LYS A 345 -1.61 -14.85 18.13
C LYS A 345 -2.62 -14.76 16.99
N ALA A 346 -3.26 -13.59 16.81
CA ALA A 346 -4.21 -13.40 15.72
C ALA A 346 -3.52 -13.51 14.35
N LEU A 347 -2.34 -12.90 14.20
CA LEU A 347 -1.53 -13.02 12.97
C LEU A 347 -1.17 -14.47 12.66
N GLN A 348 -0.81 -15.25 13.67
CA GLN A 348 -0.31 -16.63 13.51
C GLN A 348 -1.43 -17.67 13.31
N THR A 349 -2.64 -17.39 13.76
CA THR A 349 -3.75 -18.35 13.73
C THR A 349 -4.13 -18.70 12.30
N GLN A 350 -4.09 -20.00 11.97
CA GLN A 350 -4.34 -20.51 10.61
C GLN A 350 -5.77 -21.04 10.42
N ASP A 351 -6.61 -21.06 11.46
CA ASP A 351 -7.96 -21.65 11.44
C ASP A 351 -8.86 -21.06 10.33
N LYS A 352 -8.60 -19.81 9.94
CA LYS A 352 -9.35 -19.12 8.89
C LYS A 352 -8.78 -19.35 7.48
N ASP A 353 -7.57 -19.87 7.33
CA ASP A 353 -6.87 -19.94 6.04
C ASP A 353 -7.69 -20.71 5.00
N SER A 354 -8.23 -21.87 5.40
CA SER A 354 -9.07 -22.75 4.58
C SER A 354 -10.54 -22.33 4.50
N SER A 355 -10.96 -21.31 5.25
CA SER A 355 -12.32 -20.77 5.18
C SER A 355 -12.55 -19.85 3.98
N TYR A 356 -11.47 -19.37 3.38
CA TYR A 356 -11.52 -18.53 2.18
C TYR A 356 -11.60 -19.39 0.91
N PRO A 357 -12.21 -18.86 -0.17
CA PRO A 357 -12.22 -19.56 -1.45
C PRO A 357 -10.80 -19.73 -2.00
N GLU A 358 -10.65 -20.64 -2.97
CA GLU A 358 -9.37 -20.80 -3.66
C GLU A 358 -8.91 -19.49 -4.32
N TRP A 359 -7.58 -19.31 -4.35
CA TRP A 359 -6.97 -18.12 -4.94
C TRP A 359 -7.27 -18.02 -6.43
N ASN A 360 -7.64 -16.82 -6.88
CA ASN A 360 -7.82 -16.48 -8.29
C ASN A 360 -7.58 -14.97 -8.52
N ASP A 361 -7.60 -14.52 -9.77
CA ASP A 361 -7.31 -13.13 -10.16
C ASP A 361 -8.26 -12.09 -9.56
N ARG A 362 -9.44 -12.52 -9.10
CA ARG A 362 -10.42 -11.64 -8.45
C ARG A 362 -10.28 -11.63 -6.93
N TYR A 363 -9.44 -12.48 -6.34
CA TYR A 363 -9.35 -12.67 -4.88
C TYR A 363 -9.12 -11.36 -4.13
N LEU A 364 -8.22 -10.50 -4.62
CA LEU A 364 -7.90 -9.23 -3.99
C LEU A 364 -9.14 -8.33 -3.85
N ARG A 365 -9.97 -8.24 -4.90
CA ARG A 365 -11.21 -7.46 -4.89
C ARG A 365 -12.34 -8.19 -4.17
N ALA A 366 -12.64 -9.41 -4.60
CA ALA A 366 -13.84 -10.16 -4.21
C ALA A 366 -13.77 -10.78 -2.81
N VAL A 367 -12.56 -10.93 -2.23
CA VAL A 367 -12.36 -11.54 -0.92
C VAL A 367 -11.73 -10.55 0.04
N VAL A 368 -10.52 -10.06 -0.25
CA VAL A 368 -9.75 -9.21 0.68
C VAL A 368 -10.45 -7.87 0.90
N ALA A 369 -10.66 -7.10 -0.18
CA ALA A 369 -11.35 -5.81 -0.07
C ALA A 369 -12.81 -5.95 0.37
N ALA A 370 -13.50 -7.02 -0.04
CA ALA A 370 -14.89 -7.26 0.37
C ALA A 370 -14.99 -7.44 1.89
N GLN A 371 -14.12 -8.27 2.48
CA GLN A 371 -14.08 -8.48 3.92
C GLN A 371 -13.69 -7.20 4.67
N SER A 372 -12.68 -6.49 4.17
CA SER A 372 -12.20 -5.23 4.75
C SER A 372 -13.30 -4.15 4.72
N ALA A 373 -14.03 -4.01 3.60
CA ALA A 373 -15.15 -3.09 3.47
C ALA A 373 -16.31 -3.45 4.42
N ALA A 374 -16.60 -4.74 4.59
CA ALA A 374 -17.63 -5.21 5.51
C ALA A 374 -17.29 -4.91 6.99
N LEU A 375 -16.00 -4.84 7.34
CA LEU A 375 -15.55 -4.50 8.70
C LEU A 375 -15.57 -2.99 8.98
N ALA A 376 -15.62 -2.14 7.95
CA ALA A 376 -15.35 -0.71 8.07
C ALA A 376 -16.31 0.05 8.99
N ASP A 377 -17.62 -0.23 8.90
CA ASP A 377 -18.61 0.44 9.76
C ASP A 377 -18.45 0.04 11.23
N ASN A 378 -18.08 -1.21 11.50
CA ASN A 378 -17.80 -1.67 12.86
C ASN A 378 -16.49 -1.07 13.40
N ALA A 379 -15.46 -0.97 12.55
CA ALA A 379 -14.20 -0.32 12.89
C ALA A 379 -14.45 1.14 13.30
N GLN A 380 -15.18 1.90 12.48
CA GLN A 380 -15.53 3.27 12.81
C GLN A 380 -16.30 3.36 14.12
N ARG A 381 -17.38 2.58 14.27
CA ARG A 381 -18.20 2.63 15.48
C ARG A 381 -17.35 2.37 16.72
N THR A 382 -16.47 1.38 16.65
CA THR A 382 -15.55 1.07 17.75
C THR A 382 -14.65 2.25 18.07
N LEU A 383 -14.07 2.92 17.07
CA LEU A 383 -13.23 4.11 17.28
C LEU A 383 -14.03 5.26 17.92
N LEU A 384 -15.25 5.52 17.45
CA LEU A 384 -16.13 6.57 17.99
C LEU A 384 -16.57 6.30 19.44
N GLU A 385 -16.77 5.04 19.81
CA GLU A 385 -17.21 4.64 21.16
C GLU A 385 -16.06 4.55 22.17
N THR A 386 -14.81 4.43 21.71
CA THR A 386 -13.66 4.12 22.58
C THR A 386 -12.63 5.25 22.66
N LEU A 387 -12.51 6.08 21.63
CA LEU A 387 -11.53 7.18 21.58
C LEU A 387 -12.19 8.55 21.84
N PRO A 388 -11.40 9.56 22.26
CA PRO A 388 -11.91 10.91 22.50
C PRO A 388 -12.55 11.54 21.25
N PRO A 389 -13.77 12.11 21.34
CA PRO A 389 -14.48 12.70 20.19
C PRO A 389 -13.69 13.75 19.40
N GLU A 390 -12.80 14.49 20.07
CA GLU A 390 -11.93 15.50 19.46
C GLU A 390 -10.93 14.88 18.47
N TRP A 391 -10.58 13.60 18.63
CA TRP A 391 -9.67 12.88 17.73
C TRP A 391 -10.43 12.26 16.55
N VAL A 392 -11.64 11.73 16.78
CA VAL A 392 -12.35 10.88 15.82
C VAL A 392 -13.62 11.47 15.21
N ALA A 393 -14.40 12.25 15.95
CA ALA A 393 -15.74 12.66 15.56
C ALA A 393 -15.79 14.12 15.07
N GLU A 394 -15.26 15.05 15.87
CA GLU A 394 -15.28 16.49 15.60
C GLU A 394 -14.01 16.93 14.84
N ALA A 395 -12.93 16.14 14.96
CA ALA A 395 -11.65 16.35 14.30
C ALA A 395 -11.19 17.81 14.33
N LEU A 396 -11.26 18.40 15.53
CA LEU A 396 -10.76 19.76 15.79
C LEU A 396 -9.25 19.83 15.52
N ILE A 397 -8.57 18.68 15.60
CA ILE A 397 -7.16 18.47 15.31
C ILE A 397 -7.01 17.74 13.97
N ASP A 398 -6.08 18.20 13.15
CA ASP A 398 -5.70 17.58 11.87
C ASP A 398 -4.53 16.60 12.11
N LEU A 399 -4.85 15.36 12.49
CA LEU A 399 -3.82 14.43 12.98
C LEU A 399 -2.80 14.10 11.90
N GLN A 400 -1.55 14.12 12.30
CA GLN A 400 -0.40 13.66 11.55
C GLN A 400 0.19 12.40 12.18
N PRO A 401 0.78 11.49 11.40
CA PRO A 401 1.44 10.29 11.94
C PRO A 401 2.45 10.59 13.07
N GLN A 402 3.10 11.76 13.01
CA GLN A 402 4.10 12.23 13.98
C GLN A 402 3.55 13.07 15.15
N ASP A 403 2.24 13.26 15.24
CA ASP A 403 1.67 14.13 16.27
C ASP A 403 1.82 13.55 17.68
N ALA A 404 2.08 14.41 18.66
CA ALA A 404 2.16 14.05 20.08
C ALA A 404 0.92 13.31 20.59
N THR A 405 -0.25 13.59 20.02
CA THR A 405 -1.50 12.89 20.29
C THR A 405 -1.41 11.39 20.03
N MET A 406 -0.66 10.96 19.00
CA MET A 406 -0.43 9.55 18.68
C MET A 406 0.40 8.85 19.78
N HIS A 407 1.22 9.62 20.51
CA HIS A 407 2.00 9.14 21.66
C HIS A 407 1.19 9.07 22.96
N LEU A 408 0.02 9.70 23.04
CA LEU A 408 -0.88 9.63 24.20
C LEU A 408 -1.80 8.40 24.17
N LEU A 409 -1.88 7.72 23.03
CA LEU A 409 -2.73 6.55 22.85
C LEU A 409 -2.42 5.40 23.84
N PRO A 410 -1.15 5.06 24.15
CA PRO A 410 -0.84 4.07 25.19
C PRO A 410 -1.39 4.44 26.57
N ASP A 411 -1.29 5.71 26.97
CA ASP A 411 -1.79 6.19 28.26
C ASP A 411 -3.31 6.12 28.31
N LEU A 412 -3.98 6.51 27.22
CA LEU A 412 -5.43 6.38 27.08
C LEU A 412 -5.88 4.91 27.19
N LEU A 413 -5.17 4.00 26.52
CA LEU A 413 -5.45 2.57 26.60
C LEU A 413 -5.23 2.01 28.01
N ALA A 414 -4.33 2.59 28.80
CA ALA A 414 -4.09 2.17 30.18
C ALA A 414 -5.20 2.59 31.15
N GLN A 415 -5.92 3.67 30.86
CA GLN A 415 -6.92 4.26 31.76
C GLN A 415 -8.26 3.50 31.79
N ASP A 416 -8.66 2.84 30.70
CA ASP A 416 -9.93 2.11 30.61
C ASP A 416 -9.72 0.70 30.01
N PRO A 417 -9.66 -0.35 30.86
CA PRO A 417 -9.48 -1.73 30.40
C PRO A 417 -10.60 -2.23 29.47
N THR A 418 -11.82 -1.73 29.61
CA THR A 418 -12.97 -2.15 28.80
C THR A 418 -12.84 -1.58 27.38
N ARG A 419 -12.52 -0.28 27.27
CA ARG A 419 -12.25 0.35 25.97
C ARG A 419 -11.02 -0.28 25.30
N ARG A 420 -9.96 -0.53 26.06
CA ARG A 420 -8.76 -1.23 25.57
C ARG A 420 -9.11 -2.61 25.02
N ALA A 421 -9.90 -3.41 25.73
CA ALA A 421 -10.29 -4.74 25.27
C ALA A 421 -11.09 -4.69 23.95
N ARG A 422 -11.99 -3.71 23.81
CA ARG A 422 -12.74 -3.48 22.56
C ARG A 422 -11.82 -3.12 21.39
N LEU A 423 -10.90 -2.18 21.59
CA LEU A 423 -9.91 -1.79 20.58
C LEU A 423 -8.98 -2.96 20.21
N GLN A 424 -8.51 -3.72 21.21
CA GLN A 424 -7.69 -4.91 20.98
C GLN A 424 -8.45 -5.97 20.19
N SER A 425 -9.75 -6.16 20.44
CA SER A 425 -10.58 -7.09 19.68
C SER A 425 -10.67 -6.69 18.20
N LEU A 426 -10.91 -5.40 17.92
CA LEU A 426 -10.92 -4.87 16.55
C LEU A 426 -9.57 -5.09 15.87
N VAL A 427 -8.46 -4.74 16.54
CA VAL A 427 -7.12 -4.94 15.97
C VAL A 427 -6.84 -6.43 15.74
N ASN A 428 -7.18 -7.32 16.67
CA ASN A 428 -7.02 -8.75 16.48
C ASN A 428 -7.81 -9.28 15.27
N GLU A 429 -9.01 -8.74 15.02
CA GLU A 429 -9.79 -9.12 13.84
C GLU A 429 -9.09 -8.68 12.54
N VAL A 430 -8.66 -7.41 12.46
CA VAL A 430 -7.90 -6.89 11.31
C VAL A 430 -6.60 -7.68 11.09
N MET A 431 -5.84 -7.91 12.16
CA MET A 431 -4.56 -8.62 12.10
C MET A 431 -4.71 -10.12 11.81
N GLY A 432 -5.82 -10.73 12.20
CA GLY A 432 -6.16 -12.09 11.78
C GLY A 432 -6.46 -12.20 10.28
N ASN A 433 -7.17 -11.22 9.72
CA ASN A 433 -7.44 -11.14 8.29
C ASN A 433 -6.14 -10.87 7.50
N PHE A 434 -5.30 -9.94 7.98
CA PHE A 434 -3.94 -9.72 7.48
C PHE A 434 -3.14 -11.02 7.39
N GLY A 435 -3.10 -11.79 8.48
CA GLY A 435 -2.32 -13.03 8.55
C GLY A 435 -2.80 -14.07 7.55
N ALA A 436 -4.11 -14.34 7.52
CA ALA A 436 -4.68 -15.37 6.67
C ALA A 436 -4.54 -15.04 5.18
N HIS A 437 -4.80 -13.79 4.78
CA HIS A 437 -4.65 -13.38 3.38
C HIS A 437 -3.18 -13.35 2.94
N SER A 438 -2.25 -12.98 3.82
CA SER A 438 -0.81 -13.04 3.53
C SER A 438 -0.36 -14.48 3.25
N ARG A 439 -0.75 -15.45 4.11
CA ARG A 439 -0.41 -16.86 3.88
C ARG A 439 -1.03 -17.41 2.60
N ASN A 440 -2.31 -17.12 2.35
CA ASN A 440 -2.99 -17.58 1.13
C ASN A 440 -2.36 -17.01 -0.15
N ALA A 441 -1.90 -15.75 -0.11
CA ALA A 441 -1.17 -15.15 -1.22
C ALA A 441 0.20 -15.81 -1.44
N VAL A 442 0.98 -16.07 -0.38
CA VAL A 442 2.27 -16.78 -0.51
C VAL A 442 2.07 -18.16 -1.13
N ARG A 443 1.09 -18.94 -0.66
CA ARG A 443 0.76 -20.25 -1.25
C ARG A 443 0.43 -20.15 -2.74
N ALA A 444 -0.34 -19.14 -3.13
CA ALA A 444 -0.70 -18.92 -4.53
C ALA A 444 0.50 -18.52 -5.40
N ILE A 445 1.40 -17.68 -4.87
CA ILE A 445 2.63 -17.25 -5.54
C ILE A 445 3.57 -18.43 -5.74
N VAL A 446 3.80 -19.23 -4.69
CA VAL A 446 4.62 -20.45 -4.70
C VAL A 446 4.10 -21.46 -5.71
N LYS A 447 2.78 -21.74 -5.67
CA LYS A 447 2.11 -22.62 -6.66
C LYS A 447 2.30 -22.12 -8.09
N SER A 448 2.13 -20.82 -8.34
CA SER A 448 2.37 -20.21 -9.66
C SER A 448 3.85 -20.23 -10.04
N GLY A 449 4.72 -20.14 -9.04
CA GLY A 449 6.17 -20.25 -9.11
C GLY A 449 6.67 -21.67 -9.37
N ASN A 450 5.79 -22.67 -9.37
CA ASN A 450 6.11 -24.10 -9.52
C ASN A 450 7.38 -24.53 -8.75
N ARG A 451 7.52 -24.01 -7.52
CA ARG A 451 8.73 -24.14 -6.71
C ARG A 451 8.35 -24.10 -5.24
N TYR A 452 8.83 -25.11 -4.50
CA TYR A 452 8.54 -25.42 -3.08
C TYR A 452 7.19 -26.10 -2.84
#